data_AF-A0ABD5WI31-F1
#
_entry.id   AF-A0ABD5WI31-F1
#
_cell.length_a   1.000
_cell.length_b   1.000
_cell.length_c   1.000
_cell.angle_alpha   90.00
_cell.angle_beta   90.00
_cell.angle_gamma   90.00
#
_symmetry.space_group_name_H-M   'P 1'
#
loop_
_entity.id
_entity.type
_entity.pdbx_description
1 polymer ?
#
loop_
_entity_poly.entity_id
_entity_poly.type
_entity_poly.pdbx_seq_one_letter_code
_entity_poly.pdbx_strand_id
1 'polypeptide(L)'
;MNDLGLEPYTRPLLKASGQVRQVSFEGEQAKEWVILDIHDLVEKARKESDNFMNDDPAERVKNWFEENGYELLHEYIVWGEQQGYDTNATCERRDIWYDLGEMDVAPMLIPRFAWRENVVLWNTEDGVGTTQFYNIEPNSTADYRLLCACLNSRLAWLSREIEGRQAGGQGMTRSEVKVYEANSILLPKISEISQSKRDAILDAFEELLKAEKELGGETDSEKLEAERDVLDKAVMTAIGSKDESRN
;
A
#
# COMPACT_ATOMS: atom_id res chain seq x y z
N MET A 1 -19.34 -2.47 -3.99
CA MET A 1 -19.21 -1.27 -3.14
C MET A 1 -19.73 -0.07 -3.89
N ASN A 2 -19.18 0.25 -5.07
CA ASN A 2 -19.69 1.39 -5.84
C ASN A 2 -21.15 1.21 -6.29
N ASP A 3 -21.48 0.06 -6.86
CA ASP A 3 -22.86 -0.25 -7.26
C ASP A 3 -23.84 -0.38 -6.07
N LEU A 4 -23.32 -0.39 -4.83
CA LEU A 4 -24.10 -0.48 -3.59
C LEU A 4 -24.24 0.87 -2.88
N GLY A 5 -23.66 1.96 -3.41
CA GLY A 5 -23.67 3.29 -2.78
C GLY A 5 -22.87 3.36 -1.47
N LEU A 6 -21.90 2.45 -1.29
CA LEU A 6 -21.09 2.33 -0.08
C LEU A 6 -19.73 3.01 -0.18
N GLU A 7 -19.44 3.70 -1.29
CA GLU A 7 -18.14 4.36 -1.52
C GLU A 7 -17.67 5.24 -0.35
N PRO A 8 -18.55 6.03 0.30
CA PRO A 8 -18.14 6.87 1.43
C PRO A 8 -17.63 6.10 2.65
N TYR A 9 -17.91 4.79 2.73
CA TYR A 9 -17.55 3.90 3.84
C TYR A 9 -16.38 2.99 3.50
N THR A 10 -15.67 3.29 2.42
CA THR A 10 -14.62 2.44 1.90
C THR A 10 -13.31 3.16 1.73
N ARG A 11 -12.23 2.38 1.81
CA ARG A 11 -10.85 2.83 1.58
C ARG A 11 -10.19 1.98 0.49
N PRO A 12 -9.31 2.55 -0.34
CA PRO A 12 -8.51 1.77 -1.29
C PRO A 12 -7.75 0.62 -0.62
N LEU A 13 -7.73 -0.55 -1.26
CA LEU A 13 -7.12 -1.77 -0.73
C LEU A 13 -6.07 -2.33 -1.70
N LEU A 14 -4.83 -2.44 -1.25
CA LEU A 14 -3.79 -3.19 -1.97
C LEU A 14 -3.93 -4.68 -1.66
N LYS A 15 -4.72 -5.36 -2.50
CA LYS A 15 -5.09 -6.76 -2.31
C LYS A 15 -4.01 -7.75 -2.69
N ALA A 16 -3.33 -7.55 -3.82
CA ALA A 16 -2.32 -8.50 -4.31
C ALA A 16 -1.14 -7.80 -4.99
N SER A 17 0.07 -8.31 -4.77
CA SER A 17 1.29 -7.73 -5.35
C SER A 17 1.38 -7.85 -6.87
N GLY A 18 0.70 -8.83 -7.48
CA GLY A 18 0.70 -9.02 -8.94
C GLY A 18 -0.03 -7.92 -9.73
N GLN A 19 -0.78 -7.06 -9.04
CA GLN A 19 -1.48 -5.91 -9.63
C GLN A 19 -0.63 -4.64 -9.62
N VAL A 20 0.48 -4.63 -8.86
CA VAL A 20 1.31 -3.44 -8.74
C VAL A 20 2.28 -3.39 -9.90
N ARG A 21 2.07 -2.39 -10.78
CA ARG A 21 2.89 -2.17 -11.99
C ARG A 21 3.46 -0.77 -12.08
N GLN A 22 3.02 0.13 -11.20
CA GLN A 22 3.42 1.51 -11.14
C GLN A 22 3.82 1.82 -9.70
N VAL A 23 4.72 2.80 -9.55
CA VAL A 23 5.15 3.27 -8.25
C VAL A 23 4.02 4.02 -7.56
N SER A 24 3.33 4.94 -8.25
CA SER A 24 2.20 5.68 -7.67
C SER A 24 0.97 4.78 -7.53
N PHE A 25 0.45 4.67 -6.30
CA PHE A 25 -0.84 4.06 -6.04
C PHE A 25 -1.93 5.13 -6.10
N GLU A 26 -2.45 5.37 -7.31
CA GLU A 26 -3.48 6.37 -7.58
C GLU A 26 -4.46 5.92 -8.68
N GLY A 27 -5.52 6.70 -8.88
CA GLY A 27 -6.40 6.54 -10.04
C GLY A 27 -7.13 5.20 -10.10
N GLU A 28 -7.12 4.54 -11.27
CA GLU A 28 -7.87 3.29 -11.48
C GLU A 28 -7.34 2.12 -10.64
N GLN A 29 -6.02 2.07 -10.39
CA GLN A 29 -5.43 1.03 -9.52
C GLN A 29 -5.96 1.16 -8.08
N ALA A 30 -6.13 2.39 -7.58
CA ALA A 30 -6.64 2.62 -6.23
C ALA A 30 -8.15 2.33 -6.09
N LYS A 31 -8.90 2.37 -7.19
CA LYS A 31 -10.34 2.08 -7.21
C LYS A 31 -10.67 0.60 -7.44
N GLU A 32 -9.69 -0.21 -7.88
CA GLU A 32 -9.93 -1.60 -8.26
C GLU A 32 -10.42 -2.45 -7.08
N TRP A 33 -9.83 -2.24 -5.91
CA TRP A 33 -10.17 -2.94 -4.69
C TRP A 33 -10.35 -1.94 -3.57
N VAL A 34 -11.38 -2.17 -2.77
CA VAL A 34 -11.67 -1.37 -1.59
C VAL A 34 -11.97 -2.28 -0.41
N ILE A 35 -11.76 -1.75 0.79
CA ILE A 35 -12.13 -2.39 2.05
C ILE A 35 -13.19 -1.53 2.74
N LEU A 36 -14.10 -2.16 3.47
CA LEU A 36 -15.02 -1.44 4.34
C LEU A 36 -14.23 -0.86 5.51
N ASP A 37 -14.25 0.46 5.65
CA ASP A 37 -13.55 1.19 6.70
C ASP A 37 -14.55 2.10 7.42
N ILE A 38 -15.09 1.58 8.52
CA ILE A 38 -16.19 2.19 9.29
C ILE A 38 -15.86 2.28 10.77
N HIS A 39 -14.60 2.10 11.17
CA HIS A 39 -14.22 2.03 12.58
C HIS A 39 -14.65 3.30 13.35
N ASP A 40 -14.37 4.49 12.81
CA ASP A 40 -14.77 5.76 13.41
C ASP A 40 -16.30 5.87 13.58
N LEU A 41 -17.04 5.35 12.60
CA LEU A 41 -18.50 5.36 12.61
C LEU A 41 -19.06 4.37 13.64
N VAL A 42 -18.44 3.19 13.77
CA VAL A 42 -18.73 2.20 14.81
C VAL A 42 -18.45 2.78 16.20
N GLU A 43 -17.33 3.47 16.39
CA GLU A 43 -16.98 4.09 17.67
C GLU A 43 -17.91 5.26 18.02
N LYS A 44 -18.37 6.02 17.01
CA LYS A 44 -19.44 7.01 17.19
C LYS A 44 -20.74 6.34 17.64
N ALA A 45 -21.17 5.31 16.93
CA ALA A 45 -22.39 4.56 17.25
C ALA A 45 -22.34 3.98 18.67
N ARG A 46 -21.20 3.41 19.07
CA ARG A 46 -20.97 2.90 20.44
C ARG A 46 -21.16 3.96 21.51
N LYS A 47 -20.61 5.16 21.31
CA LYS A 47 -20.73 6.27 22.27
C LYS A 47 -22.15 6.81 22.37
N GLU A 48 -22.90 6.80 21.27
CA GLU A 48 -24.27 7.34 21.21
C GLU A 48 -25.35 6.31 21.59
N SER A 49 -25.04 5.02 21.49
CA SER A 49 -25.93 3.90 21.82
C SER A 49 -25.68 3.30 23.22
N ASP A 50 -24.97 4.02 24.09
CA ASP A 50 -24.55 3.59 25.43
C ASP A 50 -25.75 3.53 26.41
N ASN A 51 -26.69 2.64 26.13
CA ASN A 51 -27.81 2.27 26.98
C ASN A 51 -27.46 0.98 27.74
N PHE A 52 -27.72 0.98 29.05
CA PHE A 52 -27.36 -0.05 30.05
C PHE A 52 -28.03 -1.43 29.90
N MET A 53 -28.53 -1.81 28.72
CA MET A 53 -29.15 -3.13 28.50
C MET A 53 -28.11 -4.12 27.97
N ASN A 54 -28.19 -5.37 28.45
CA ASN A 54 -27.35 -6.53 28.08
C ASN A 54 -27.60 -7.01 26.63
N ASP A 55 -27.59 -6.09 25.67
CA ASP A 55 -27.76 -6.41 24.26
C ASP A 55 -26.41 -6.73 23.63
N ASP A 56 -26.42 -7.44 22.51
CA ASP A 56 -25.23 -7.71 21.73
C ASP A 56 -24.63 -6.40 21.15
N PRO A 57 -23.33 -6.10 21.31
CA PRO A 57 -22.72 -4.88 20.79
C PRO A 57 -22.87 -4.69 19.28
N ALA A 58 -22.79 -5.77 18.50
CA ALA A 58 -22.92 -5.70 17.05
C ALA A 58 -24.35 -5.35 16.64
N GLU A 59 -25.36 -5.93 17.29
CA GLU A 59 -26.77 -5.56 17.10
C GLU A 59 -27.05 -4.10 17.47
N ARG A 60 -26.50 -3.58 18.59
CA ARG A 60 -26.70 -2.17 18.97
C ARG A 60 -26.19 -1.20 17.91
N VAL A 61 -24.96 -1.41 17.43
CA VAL A 61 -24.36 -0.54 16.41
C VAL A 61 -25.10 -0.67 15.08
N LYS A 62 -25.53 -1.88 14.73
CA LYS A 62 -26.33 -2.13 13.52
C LYS A 62 -27.67 -1.40 13.57
N ASN A 63 -28.40 -1.48 14.68
CA ASN A 63 -29.65 -0.72 14.86
C ASN A 63 -29.41 0.80 14.83
N TRP A 64 -28.32 1.27 15.42
CA TRP A 64 -27.95 2.68 15.34
C TRP A 64 -27.73 3.14 13.88
N PHE A 65 -27.16 2.30 13.01
CA PHE A 65 -27.06 2.61 11.56
C PHE A 65 -28.42 2.79 10.91
N GLU A 66 -29.39 1.92 11.20
CA GLU A 66 -30.76 2.04 10.70
C GLU A 66 -31.41 3.35 11.18
N GLU A 67 -31.28 3.67 12.47
CA GLU A 67 -31.91 4.84 13.08
C GLU A 67 -31.31 6.19 12.66
N ASN A 68 -30.04 6.20 12.20
CA ASN A 68 -29.28 7.43 11.91
C ASN A 68 -29.03 7.68 10.42
N GLY A 69 -29.75 6.99 9.53
CA GLY A 69 -29.69 7.25 8.08
C GLY A 69 -28.49 6.61 7.38
N TYR A 70 -28.04 5.45 7.88
CA TYR A 70 -27.00 4.62 7.27
C TYR A 70 -27.62 3.33 6.70
N GLU A 71 -28.76 3.42 6.01
CA GLU A 71 -29.57 2.27 5.60
C GLU A 71 -28.80 1.31 4.69
N LEU A 72 -28.02 1.82 3.74
CA LEU A 72 -27.21 0.98 2.84
C LEU A 72 -26.16 0.17 3.60
N LEU A 73 -25.54 0.76 4.62
CA LEU A 73 -24.54 0.09 5.45
C LEU A 73 -25.20 -0.99 6.32
N HIS A 74 -26.34 -0.66 6.91
CA HIS A 74 -27.18 -1.60 7.65
C HIS A 74 -27.58 -2.80 6.78
N GLU A 75 -28.13 -2.56 5.59
CA GLU A 75 -28.52 -3.60 4.64
C GLU A 75 -27.34 -4.50 4.24
N TYR A 76 -26.16 -3.90 4.00
CA TYR A 76 -24.95 -4.65 3.65
C TYR A 76 -24.48 -5.58 4.78
N ILE A 77 -24.53 -5.10 6.02
CA ILE A 77 -24.16 -5.89 7.21
C ILE A 77 -25.17 -7.04 7.40
N VAL A 78 -26.48 -6.76 7.36
CA VAL A 78 -27.53 -7.78 7.46
C VAL A 78 -27.39 -8.83 6.37
N TRP A 79 -27.10 -8.41 5.13
CA TRP A 79 -26.82 -9.35 4.04
C TRP A 79 -25.61 -10.23 4.36
N GLY A 80 -24.53 -9.67 4.92
CA GLY A 80 -23.34 -10.42 5.33
C GLY A 80 -23.62 -11.48 6.40
N GLU A 81 -24.46 -11.16 7.38
CA GLU A 81 -24.93 -12.11 8.40
C GLU A 81 -25.78 -13.23 7.78
N GLN A 82 -26.63 -12.91 6.81
CA GLN A 82 -27.40 -13.92 6.06
C GLN A 82 -26.48 -14.86 5.25
N GLN A 83 -25.29 -14.40 4.85
CA GLN A 83 -24.26 -15.25 4.22
C GLN A 83 -23.44 -16.04 5.25
N GLY A 84 -23.61 -15.78 6.55
CA GLY A 84 -22.86 -16.40 7.65
C GLY A 84 -21.44 -15.84 7.82
N TYR A 85 -21.15 -14.65 7.29
CA TYR A 85 -19.80 -14.07 7.37
C TYR A 85 -19.39 -13.67 8.80
N ASP A 86 -20.36 -13.35 9.65
CA ASP A 86 -20.23 -13.10 11.09
C ASP A 86 -19.70 -14.32 11.83
N THR A 87 -20.08 -15.53 11.43
CA THR A 87 -19.68 -16.79 12.06
C THR A 87 -18.34 -17.36 11.59
N ASN A 88 -17.65 -16.67 10.67
CA ASN A 88 -16.33 -17.11 10.23
C ASN A 88 -15.30 -16.98 11.37
N ALA A 89 -14.32 -17.89 11.42
CA ALA A 89 -13.32 -17.97 12.50
C ALA A 89 -12.55 -16.67 12.79
N THR A 90 -12.41 -15.78 11.79
CA THR A 90 -11.78 -14.46 11.96
C THR A 90 -12.75 -13.39 12.43
N CYS A 91 -14.04 -13.53 12.13
CA CYS A 91 -15.11 -12.58 12.44
C CYS A 91 -15.73 -12.85 13.81
N GLU A 92 -15.95 -14.12 14.16
CA GLU A 92 -16.57 -14.57 15.43
C GLU A 92 -15.82 -14.09 16.69
N ARG A 93 -14.55 -13.73 16.54
CA ARG A 93 -13.69 -13.30 17.65
C ARG A 93 -13.82 -11.82 17.98
N ARG A 94 -14.52 -11.05 17.14
CA ARG A 94 -14.72 -9.61 17.34
C ARG A 94 -16.06 -9.36 18.02
N ASP A 95 -16.10 -8.39 18.92
CA ASP A 95 -17.36 -7.94 19.54
C ASP A 95 -18.32 -7.32 18.51
N ILE A 96 -17.76 -6.73 17.44
CA ILE A 96 -18.50 -6.22 16.28
C ILE A 96 -17.80 -6.77 15.04
N TRP A 97 -18.41 -7.77 14.40
CA TRP A 97 -17.72 -8.60 13.40
C TRP A 97 -17.30 -7.85 12.13
N TYR A 98 -18.02 -6.78 11.79
CA TYR A 98 -17.77 -5.91 10.64
C TYR A 98 -16.84 -4.73 10.95
N ASP A 99 -16.42 -4.55 12.20
CA ASP A 99 -15.43 -3.54 12.58
C ASP A 99 -14.01 -4.12 12.47
N LEU A 100 -13.19 -3.54 11.61
CA LEU A 100 -11.80 -3.98 11.40
C LEU A 100 -10.80 -3.27 12.33
N GLY A 101 -11.25 -2.28 13.12
CA GLY A 101 -10.39 -1.44 13.94
C GLY A 101 -9.72 -0.33 13.14
N GLU A 102 -8.86 0.44 13.80
CA GLU A 102 -7.97 1.39 13.14
C GLU A 102 -7.07 0.68 12.13
N MET A 103 -6.98 1.23 10.92
CA MET A 103 -6.14 0.68 9.86
C MET A 103 -4.83 1.47 9.74
N ASP A 104 -3.71 0.76 9.73
CA ASP A 104 -2.39 1.35 9.54
C ASP A 104 -2.18 1.79 8.07
N VAL A 105 -2.22 3.10 7.83
CA VAL A 105 -1.83 3.70 6.54
C VAL A 105 -0.41 4.20 6.61
N ALA A 106 0.40 3.72 5.66
CA ALA A 106 1.76 4.18 5.46
C ALA A 106 1.91 4.93 4.13
N PRO A 107 2.82 5.92 4.05
CA PRO A 107 3.09 6.65 2.82
C PRO A 107 3.73 5.78 1.73
N MET A 108 4.31 4.63 2.13
CA MET A 108 4.93 3.69 1.22
C MET A 108 4.61 2.25 1.63
N LEU A 109 4.46 1.38 0.63
CA LEU A 109 4.29 -0.06 0.84
C LEU A 109 5.28 -0.84 -0.02
N ILE A 110 5.90 -1.86 0.55
CA ILE A 110 6.72 -2.81 -0.20
C ILE A 110 5.99 -4.15 -0.33
N PRO A 111 5.85 -4.70 -1.55
CA PRO A 111 5.30 -6.04 -1.72
C PRO A 111 6.16 -7.09 -1.03
N ARG A 112 5.51 -7.99 -0.29
CA ARG A 112 6.14 -9.16 0.30
C ARG A 112 6.73 -10.09 -0.76
N PHE A 113 6.03 -10.21 -1.90
CA PHE A 113 6.47 -11.03 -3.04
C PHE A 113 6.71 -10.16 -4.27
N ALA A 114 7.86 -10.34 -4.92
CA ALA A 114 8.13 -9.86 -6.26
C ALA A 114 8.39 -11.01 -7.23
N TRP A 115 8.15 -10.73 -8.52
CA TRP A 115 8.42 -11.68 -9.59
C TRP A 115 9.23 -11.05 -10.72
N ARG A 116 8.59 -10.21 -11.54
CA ARG A 116 9.26 -9.47 -12.62
C ARG A 116 9.55 -8.04 -12.18
N GLU A 117 8.56 -7.44 -11.55
CA GLU A 117 8.64 -6.05 -11.11
C GLU A 117 9.08 -5.98 -9.65
N ASN A 118 10.10 -5.17 -9.41
CA ASN A 118 10.47 -4.68 -8.10
C ASN A 118 9.90 -3.28 -7.98
N VAL A 119 9.04 -3.04 -7.01
CA VAL A 119 8.37 -1.75 -6.83
C VAL A 119 8.13 -1.52 -5.37
N VAL A 120 8.46 -0.32 -4.90
CA VAL A 120 7.96 0.21 -3.63
C VAL A 120 6.92 1.24 -3.98
N LEU A 121 5.69 1.01 -3.54
CA LEU A 121 4.59 1.90 -3.85
C LEU A 121 4.74 3.21 -3.09
N TRP A 122 4.39 4.29 -3.77
CA TRP A 122 4.01 5.54 -3.14
C TRP A 122 2.48 5.55 -2.96
N ASN A 123 2.05 5.53 -1.71
CA ASN A 123 0.64 5.61 -1.34
C ASN A 123 0.14 7.06 -1.28
N THR A 124 -0.53 7.53 -2.33
CA THR A 124 -1.09 8.89 -2.39
C THR A 124 -2.59 8.93 -2.07
N GLU A 125 -3.26 7.78 -2.02
CA GLU A 125 -4.71 7.63 -1.82
C GLU A 125 -5.06 7.03 -0.45
N ASP A 126 -4.12 7.07 0.51
CA ASP A 126 -4.28 6.51 1.86
C ASP A 126 -4.77 5.06 1.87
N GLY A 127 -4.36 4.27 0.87
CA GLY A 127 -4.73 2.87 0.74
C GLY A 127 -4.09 1.98 1.78
N VAL A 128 -4.74 0.87 2.09
CA VAL A 128 -4.24 -0.10 3.08
C VAL A 128 -3.73 -1.36 2.42
N GLY A 129 -2.62 -1.89 2.93
CA GLY A 129 -2.04 -3.15 2.47
C GLY A 129 -2.69 -4.36 3.16
N THR A 130 -2.95 -5.42 2.40
CA THR A 130 -3.12 -6.74 3.02
C THR A 130 -1.77 -7.26 3.54
N THR A 131 -1.75 -8.46 4.15
CA THR A 131 -0.51 -9.15 4.58
C THR A 131 0.49 -9.44 3.44
N GLN A 132 0.13 -9.14 2.20
CA GLN A 132 1.00 -9.19 1.03
C GLN A 132 1.92 -7.97 0.90
N PHE A 133 1.76 -6.98 1.77
CA PHE A 133 2.52 -5.74 1.78
C PHE A 133 3.08 -5.48 3.18
N TYR A 134 4.22 -4.81 3.23
CA TYR A 134 4.75 -4.22 4.45
C TYR A 134 4.71 -2.71 4.35
N ASN A 135 4.24 -2.08 5.42
CA ASN A 135 4.21 -0.64 5.59
C ASN A 135 5.64 -0.12 5.81
N ILE A 136 6.02 0.94 5.08
CA ILE A 136 7.28 1.63 5.27
C ILE A 136 6.97 3.01 5.85
N GLU A 137 7.28 3.15 7.14
CA GLU A 137 7.15 4.42 7.85
C GLU A 137 8.49 5.16 7.87
N PRO A 138 8.61 6.32 7.21
CA PRO A 138 9.80 7.14 7.32
C PRO A 138 9.88 7.73 8.73
N ASN A 139 11.10 7.79 9.29
CA ASN A 139 11.33 8.59 10.50
C ASN A 139 10.92 10.05 10.24
N SER A 140 10.39 10.74 11.26
CA SER A 140 9.75 12.07 11.15
C SER A 140 10.60 13.19 10.51
N THR A 141 11.90 12.98 10.32
CA THR A 141 12.83 13.93 9.69
C THR A 141 13.24 13.55 8.27
N ALA A 142 12.78 12.40 7.76
CA ALA A 142 13.16 11.90 6.44
C ALA A 142 12.20 12.42 5.36
N ASP A 143 12.78 12.87 4.25
CA ASP A 143 12.03 13.16 3.03
C ASP A 143 11.54 11.82 2.44
N TYR A 144 10.25 11.54 2.63
CA TYR A 144 9.63 10.28 2.23
C TYR A 144 9.63 10.10 0.71
N ARG A 145 9.56 11.19 -0.05
CA ARG A 145 9.62 11.17 -1.51
C ARG A 145 11.01 10.75 -1.98
N LEU A 146 12.05 11.35 -1.41
CA LEU A 146 13.43 10.99 -1.70
C LEU A 146 13.72 9.53 -1.29
N LEU A 147 13.19 9.08 -0.15
CA LEU A 147 13.28 7.68 0.26
C LEU A 147 12.59 6.74 -0.75
N CYS A 148 11.38 7.07 -1.19
CA CYS A 148 10.64 6.31 -2.21
C CYS A 148 11.42 6.23 -3.53
N ALA A 149 12.02 7.34 -3.98
CA ALA A 149 12.87 7.38 -5.15
C ALA A 149 14.08 6.44 -5.03
N CYS A 150 14.79 6.49 -3.89
CA CYS A 150 15.92 5.59 -3.64
C CYS A 150 15.50 4.12 -3.59
N LEU A 151 14.36 3.80 -2.97
CA LEU A 151 13.80 2.44 -2.90
C LEU A 151 13.37 1.88 -4.25
N ASN A 152 13.06 2.74 -5.21
CA ASN A 152 12.73 2.36 -6.59
C ASN A 152 13.94 2.39 -7.56
N SER A 153 15.15 2.59 -7.05
CA SER A 153 16.38 2.40 -7.84
C SER A 153 16.75 0.93 -7.95
N ARG A 154 17.44 0.54 -9.04
CA ARG A 154 17.94 -0.82 -9.22
C ARG A 154 19.01 -1.19 -8.20
N LEU A 155 19.64 -0.22 -7.52
CA LEU A 155 20.52 -0.48 -6.38
C LEU A 155 19.73 -1.09 -5.20
N ALA A 156 18.59 -0.51 -4.86
CA ALA A 156 17.70 -1.05 -3.83
C ALA A 156 17.09 -2.39 -4.27
N TRP A 157 16.72 -2.52 -5.55
CA TRP A 157 16.22 -3.79 -6.08
C TRP A 157 17.26 -4.90 -6.02
N LEU A 158 18.52 -4.61 -6.40
CA LEU A 158 19.62 -5.55 -6.26
C LEU A 158 19.81 -5.97 -4.80
N SER A 159 19.77 -5.03 -3.86
CA SER A 159 19.84 -5.36 -2.43
C SER A 159 18.68 -6.25 -2.01
N ARG A 160 17.47 -5.98 -2.48
CA ARG A 160 16.29 -6.81 -2.20
C ARG A 160 16.43 -8.22 -2.75
N GLU A 161 16.99 -8.38 -3.96
CA GLU A 161 17.23 -9.70 -4.55
C GLU A 161 18.31 -10.50 -3.79
N ILE A 162 19.31 -9.81 -3.24
CA ILE A 162 20.36 -10.45 -2.42
C ILE A 162 19.80 -10.92 -1.07
N GLU A 163 19.02 -10.07 -0.40
CA GLU A 163 18.44 -10.39 0.92
C GLU A 163 17.21 -11.31 0.80
N GLY A 164 16.54 -11.26 -0.35
CA GLY A 164 15.31 -11.97 -0.63
C GLY A 164 15.46 -13.50 -0.61
N ARG A 165 14.34 -14.16 -0.29
CA ARG A 165 14.26 -15.61 -0.25
C ARG A 165 13.58 -16.12 -1.50
N GLN A 166 14.07 -17.25 -2.02
CA GLN A 166 13.34 -17.95 -3.05
C GLN A 166 12.07 -18.57 -2.47
N ALA A 167 10.91 -18.07 -2.88
CA ALA A 167 9.61 -18.66 -2.59
C ALA A 167 9.06 -19.33 -3.85
N GLY A 168 9.00 -20.66 -3.84
CA GLY A 168 8.57 -21.47 -4.98
C GLY A 168 7.42 -22.42 -4.67
N GLY A 169 6.49 -22.54 -5.62
CA GLY A 169 5.52 -23.65 -5.72
C GLY A 169 5.63 -24.34 -7.09
N GLN A 170 4.72 -25.27 -7.43
CA GLN A 170 4.73 -25.93 -8.75
C GLN A 170 4.55 -24.89 -9.88
N GLY A 171 5.66 -24.44 -10.48
CA GLY A 171 5.70 -23.61 -11.68
C GLY A 171 5.89 -22.10 -11.50
N MET A 172 6.05 -21.59 -10.27
CA MET A 172 6.26 -20.15 -10.05
C MET A 172 7.29 -19.91 -8.94
N THR A 173 8.44 -19.35 -9.32
CA THR A 173 9.49 -18.91 -8.40
C THR A 173 9.40 -17.39 -8.25
N ARG A 174 9.29 -16.93 -7.02
CA ARG A 174 9.19 -15.51 -6.63
C ARG A 174 10.24 -15.18 -5.60
N SER A 175 10.63 -13.91 -5.55
CA SER A 175 11.41 -13.37 -4.44
C SER A 175 10.43 -13.02 -3.31
N GLU A 176 10.63 -13.59 -2.12
CA GLU A 176 9.91 -13.22 -0.91
C GLU A 176 10.85 -12.50 0.05
N VAL A 177 10.43 -11.33 0.52
CA VAL A 177 11.04 -10.65 1.66
C VAL A 177 10.12 -10.80 2.87
N LYS A 178 10.65 -10.98 4.08
CA LYS A 178 9.90 -10.68 5.31
C LYS A 178 10.33 -9.31 5.83
N VAL A 179 9.76 -8.92 6.96
CA VAL A 179 10.11 -7.67 7.65
C VAL A 179 11.62 -7.57 7.94
N TYR A 180 12.27 -8.68 8.29
CA TYR A 180 13.72 -8.68 8.59
C TYR A 180 14.58 -8.39 7.35
N GLU A 181 14.28 -9.01 6.21
CA GLU A 181 14.96 -8.75 4.94
C GLU A 181 14.64 -7.34 4.43
N ALA A 182 13.38 -6.91 4.53
CA ALA A 182 12.97 -5.56 4.14
C ALA A 182 13.74 -4.48 4.93
N ASN A 183 13.97 -4.70 6.23
CA ASN A 183 14.79 -3.82 7.07
C ASN A 183 16.29 -3.84 6.73
N SER A 184 16.74 -4.81 5.96
CA SER A 184 18.15 -4.98 5.57
C SER A 184 18.43 -4.44 4.16
N ILE A 185 17.42 -3.93 3.45
CA ILE A 185 17.59 -3.32 2.13
C ILE A 185 18.55 -2.13 2.25
N LEU A 186 19.63 -2.19 1.47
CA LEU A 186 20.66 -1.17 1.43
C LEU A 186 20.17 0.04 0.64
N LEU A 187 20.36 1.21 1.25
CA LEU A 187 19.99 2.50 0.66
C LEU A 187 21.15 3.48 0.82
N PRO A 188 21.26 4.47 -0.10
CA PRO A 188 22.06 5.65 0.14
C PRO A 188 21.71 6.27 1.49
N LYS A 189 22.72 6.78 2.20
CA LYS A 189 22.49 7.49 3.44
C LYS A 189 21.84 8.85 3.14
N ILE A 190 20.50 8.87 3.18
CA ILE A 190 19.66 10.01 2.77
C ILE A 190 20.10 11.33 3.42
N SER A 191 20.49 11.29 4.71
CA SER A 191 20.95 12.47 5.45
C SER A 191 22.28 13.07 4.96
N GLU A 192 23.07 12.35 4.16
CA GLU A 192 24.36 12.79 3.63
C GLU A 192 24.28 13.22 2.15
N ILE A 193 23.13 13.08 1.51
CA ILE A 193 22.93 13.51 0.12
C ILE A 193 22.84 15.05 0.08
N SER A 194 23.74 15.69 -0.66
CA SER A 194 23.72 17.14 -0.88
C SER A 194 22.45 17.58 -1.59
N GLN A 195 21.98 18.81 -1.35
CA GLN A 195 20.73 19.30 -1.93
C GLN A 195 20.67 19.13 -3.46
N SER A 196 21.74 19.50 -4.18
CA SER A 196 21.81 19.31 -5.64
C SER A 196 21.63 17.87 -6.12
N LYS A 197 22.11 16.89 -5.34
CA LYS A 197 21.95 15.46 -5.64
C LYS A 197 20.55 14.97 -5.28
N ARG A 198 19.93 15.54 -4.23
CA ARG A 198 18.53 15.27 -3.89
C ARG A 198 17.61 15.74 -5.00
N ASP A 199 17.79 16.97 -5.45
CA ASP A 199 17.00 17.56 -6.53
C ASP A 199 17.11 16.70 -7.80
N ALA A 200 18.32 16.29 -8.18
CA ALA A 200 18.53 15.40 -9.33
C ALA A 200 17.83 14.03 -9.21
N ILE A 201 17.80 13.44 -8.01
CA ILE A 201 17.08 12.18 -7.77
C ILE A 201 15.57 12.40 -7.88
N LEU A 202 15.07 13.48 -7.30
CA LEU A 202 13.64 13.82 -7.30
C LEU A 202 13.14 14.13 -8.71
N ASP A 203 13.88 14.91 -9.49
CA ASP A 203 13.55 15.24 -10.87
C ASP A 203 13.50 13.97 -11.74
N ALA A 204 14.50 13.10 -11.61
CA ALA A 204 14.52 11.82 -12.33
C ALA A 204 13.36 10.91 -11.93
N PHE A 205 13.02 10.89 -10.64
CA PHE A 205 11.88 10.14 -10.14
C PHE A 205 10.56 10.69 -10.68
N GLU A 206 10.40 12.01 -10.78
CA GLU A 206 9.21 12.64 -11.35
C GLU A 206 8.99 12.29 -12.82
N GLU A 207 10.04 12.31 -13.64
CA GLU A 207 9.92 11.90 -15.04
C GLU A 207 9.62 10.39 -15.18
N LEU A 208 10.15 9.54 -14.29
CA LEU A 208 9.77 8.12 -14.23
C LEU A 208 8.27 7.94 -13.92
N LEU A 209 7.74 8.61 -12.89
CA LEU A 209 6.32 8.53 -12.53
C LEU A 209 5.42 9.00 -13.68
N LYS A 210 5.82 10.08 -14.35
CA LYS A 210 5.11 10.61 -15.51
C LYS A 210 5.13 9.64 -16.68
N ALA A 211 6.27 9.02 -16.98
CA ALA A 211 6.37 7.98 -18.00
C ALA A 211 5.49 6.77 -17.69
N GLU A 212 5.47 6.31 -16.44
CA GLU A 212 4.57 5.22 -15.99
C GLU A 212 3.11 5.58 -16.23
N LYS A 213 2.71 6.81 -15.90
CA LYS A 213 1.34 7.30 -16.08
C LYS A 213 0.93 7.37 -17.54
N GLU A 214 1.81 7.88 -18.41
CA GLU A 214 1.57 7.96 -19.85
C GLU A 214 1.41 6.58 -20.50
N LEU A 215 2.09 5.56 -19.98
CA LEU A 215 2.09 4.19 -20.49
C LEU A 215 1.00 3.29 -19.87
N GLY A 216 0.25 3.78 -18.88
CA GLY A 216 -0.92 3.07 -18.34
C GLY A 216 -0.63 1.67 -17.76
N GLY A 217 0.57 1.47 -17.19
CA GLY A 217 0.96 0.22 -16.55
C GLY A 217 1.59 -0.82 -17.48
N GLU A 218 2.00 -0.43 -18.69
CA GLU A 218 2.97 -1.18 -19.48
C GLU A 218 4.36 -1.09 -18.81
N THR A 219 4.91 -2.21 -18.36
CA THR A 219 6.17 -2.23 -17.58
C THR A 219 7.42 -2.50 -18.41
N ASP A 220 7.26 -3.07 -19.61
CA ASP A 220 8.34 -3.45 -20.52
C ASP A 220 8.42 -2.44 -21.68
N SER A 221 8.83 -1.21 -21.34
CA SER A 221 8.94 -0.10 -22.29
C SER A 221 10.36 0.45 -22.29
N GLU A 222 10.96 0.61 -23.48
CA GLU A 222 12.27 1.26 -23.63
C GLU A 222 12.30 2.64 -22.98
N LYS A 223 11.15 3.35 -22.99
CA LYS A 223 11.01 4.64 -22.32
C LYS A 223 11.15 4.51 -20.80
N LEU A 224 10.48 3.54 -20.17
CA LEU A 224 10.59 3.33 -18.73
C LEU A 224 11.98 2.92 -18.32
N GLU A 225 12.62 2.04 -19.10
CA GLU A 225 13.99 1.63 -18.84
C GLU A 225 14.96 2.81 -18.95
N ALA A 226 14.75 3.72 -19.91
CA ALA A 226 15.53 4.95 -20.03
C ALA A 226 15.34 5.90 -18.83
N GLU A 227 14.11 6.12 -18.36
CA GLU A 227 13.87 6.96 -17.17
C GLU A 227 14.44 6.31 -15.90
N ARG A 228 14.34 4.98 -15.77
CA ARG A 228 14.98 4.23 -14.68
C ARG A 228 16.50 4.36 -14.71
N ASP A 229 17.13 4.32 -15.89
CA ASP A 229 18.57 4.55 -16.03
C ASP A 229 18.98 5.94 -15.53
N VAL A 230 18.15 6.96 -15.76
CA VAL A 230 18.40 8.32 -15.25
C VAL A 230 18.30 8.35 -13.72
N LEU A 231 17.27 7.75 -13.15
CA LEU A 231 17.11 7.63 -11.69
C LEU A 231 18.30 6.90 -11.05
N ASP A 232 18.69 5.75 -11.61
CA ASP A 232 19.82 4.95 -11.14
C ASP A 232 21.12 5.74 -11.17
N LYS A 233 21.40 6.47 -12.25
CA LYS A 233 22.59 7.32 -12.34
C LYS A 233 22.59 8.42 -11.27
N ALA A 234 21.45 9.05 -11.01
CA ALA A 234 21.32 10.06 -9.98
C ALA A 234 21.60 9.47 -8.58
N VAL A 235 21.02 8.31 -8.28
CA VAL A 235 21.25 7.58 -7.01
C VAL A 235 22.70 7.11 -6.86
N MET A 236 23.30 6.57 -7.91
CA MET A 236 24.71 6.13 -7.92
C MET A 236 25.68 7.30 -7.76
N THR A 237 25.39 8.43 -8.39
CA THR A 237 26.15 9.68 -8.22
C THR A 237 26.03 10.18 -6.79
N ALA A 238 24.86 10.04 -6.16
CA ALA A 238 24.64 10.45 -4.77
C ALA A 238 25.58 9.73 -3.81
N ILE A 239 25.82 8.43 -3.99
CA ILE A 239 26.75 7.62 -3.18
C ILE A 239 28.23 7.77 -3.59
N GLY A 240 28.55 8.62 -4.56
CA GLY A 240 29.93 8.95 -4.94
C GLY A 240 30.52 8.09 -6.05
N SER A 241 29.70 7.31 -6.77
CA SER A 241 30.13 6.64 -7.99
C SER A 241 30.43 7.70 -9.07
N LYS A 242 31.55 7.56 -9.77
CA LYS A 242 31.87 8.40 -10.93
C LYS A 242 31.15 7.82 -12.15
N ASP A 243 30.55 8.69 -12.96
CA ASP A 243 29.98 8.30 -14.25
C ASP A 243 31.15 7.99 -15.20
N GLU A 244 31.47 6.70 -15.35
CA GLU A 244 32.43 6.21 -16.34
C GLU A 244 31.71 5.79 -17.64
N SER A 245 30.77 6.61 -18.10
CA SER A 245 30.30 6.51 -19.49
C SER A 245 31.48 6.80 -20.42
N ARG A 246 32.16 5.73 -20.85
CA ARG A 246 33.13 5.75 -21.95
C ARG A 246 32.40 6.24 -23.20
N ASN A 247 32.83 7.40 -23.70
CA ASN A 247 32.60 7.86 -25.09
C ASN A 247 33.03 6.79 -26.10
#